data_AF-A0A9K3GP14-F1
#
_entry.id   AF-A0A9K3GP14-F1
#
_cell.length_a   1.000
_cell.length_b   1.000
_cell.length_c   1.000
_cell.angle_alpha   90.00
_cell.angle_beta   90.00
_cell.angle_gamma   90.00
#
_symmetry.space_group_name_H-M   'P 1'
#
loop_
_entity.id
_entity.type
_entity.pdbx_description
1 polymer ?
#
loop_
_entity_poly.entity_id
_entity_poly.type
_entity_poly.pdbx_seq_one_letter_code
_entity_poly.pdbx_strand_id
1 'polypeptide(L)' 'DTDTTSAVVKTVFKMITSRPDKGCSILTGRDIGIPDSQNLRIVFRHFATLYFVLVIDEAESELAMLDLIQV' A
#
# COMPACT_ATOMS: atom_id res chain seq x y z
N ASP A 1 -2.37 20.49 0.70
CA ASP A 1 -2.31 19.84 2.03
C ASP A 1 -1.13 18.90 2.13
N THR A 2 0.09 19.43 2.35
CA THR A 2 1.32 18.63 2.39
C THR A 2 1.41 17.78 3.67
N ASP A 3 0.83 18.28 4.77
CA ASP A 3 0.78 17.60 6.07
C ASP A 3 -0.01 16.29 6.04
N THR A 4 -1.12 16.26 5.31
CA THR A 4 -1.97 15.06 5.18
C THR A 4 -1.22 13.95 4.43
N THR A 5 -0.52 14.27 3.34
CA THR A 5 0.31 13.30 2.61
C THR A 5 1.41 12.70 3.48
N SER A 6 2.08 13.50 4.32
CA SER A 6 3.14 13.01 5.21
C SER A 6 2.60 12.07 6.29
N ALA A 7 1.42 12.37 6.84
CA ALA A 7 0.77 11.51 7.82
C ALA A 7 0.39 10.14 7.21
N VAL A 8 -0.16 10.15 5.99
CA VAL A 8 -0.53 8.92 5.26
C VAL A 8 0.68 8.03 5.03
N VAL A 9 1.80 8.59 4.54
CA VAL A 9 3.02 7.82 4.27
C VAL A 9 3.55 7.16 5.54
N LYS A 10 3.57 7.87 6.68
CA LYS A 10 4.00 7.31 7.97
C LYS A 10 3.11 6.16 8.43
N THR A 11 1.80 6.30 8.28
CA THR A 11 0.82 5.27 8.64
C THR A 11 0.98 4.02 7.78
N VAL A 12 1.13 4.18 6.46
CA VAL A 12 1.37 3.08 5.52
C VAL A 12 2.70 2.37 5.82
N PHE A 13 3.77 3.13 6.05
CA PHE A 13 5.08 2.56 6.41
C PHE A 13 5.02 1.73 7.68
N LYS A 14 4.34 2.22 8.73
CA LYS A 14 4.17 1.49 10.00
C LYS A 14 3.40 0.18 9.80
N MET A 15 2.38 0.18 8.95
CA MET A 15 1.59 -1.01 8.66
C MET A 15 2.36 -2.06 7.85
N ILE A 16 3.14 -1.63 6.87
CA ILE A 16 3.95 -2.53 6.04
C ILE A 16 5.08 -3.15 6.87
N THR A 17 5.81 -2.33 7.63
CA THR A 17 6.98 -2.79 8.43
C THR A 17 6.60 -3.67 9.62
N SER A 18 5.39 -3.56 10.15
CA SER A 18 4.90 -4.43 11.22
C SER A 18 4.48 -5.81 10.73
N ARG A 19 4.36 -6.02 9.41
CA ARG A 19 3.91 -7.30 8.83
C ARG A 19 5.12 -8.20 8.53
N PRO A 20 4.95 -9.53 8.68
CA PRO A 20 6.00 -10.50 8.33
C PRO A 20 6.22 -10.57 6.81
N ASP A 21 7.44 -10.89 6.38
CA ASP A 21 7.84 -10.93 4.95
C ASP A 21 7.00 -11.87 4.07
N LYS A 22 6.38 -12.90 4.66
CA LYS A 22 5.48 -13.84 3.96
C LYS A 22 4.00 -13.45 4.01
N GLY A 23 3.70 -12.26 4.49
CA GLY A 23 2.35 -11.71 4.56
C GLY A 23 1.80 -11.35 3.18
N CYS A 24 0.51 -11.03 3.14
CA CYS A 24 -0.13 -10.54 1.93
C CYS A 24 0.46 -9.19 1.51
N SER A 25 0.74 -9.06 0.22
CA SER A 25 1.25 -7.86 -0.46
C SER A 25 0.17 -6.81 -0.75
N ILE A 26 -1.05 -7.03 -0.25
CA ILE A 26 -2.24 -6.22 -0.53
C ILE A 26 -2.85 -5.77 0.79
N LEU A 27 -3.13 -4.47 0.90
CA LEU A 27 -3.80 -3.83 2.05
C LEU A 27 -5.03 -3.08 1.55
N THR A 28 -6.10 -3.10 2.35
CA THR A 28 -7.31 -2.33 2.04
C THR A 28 -7.18 -0.93 2.65
N GLY A 29 -7.60 0.09 1.92
CA GLY A 29 -7.50 1.50 2.32
C GLY A 29 -8.25 1.86 3.60
N ARG A 30 -9.14 0.98 4.07
CA ARG A 30 -9.80 1.07 5.40
C ARG A 30 -8.80 1.15 6.56
N ASP A 31 -7.65 0.48 6.44
CA ASP A 31 -6.66 0.43 7.53
C ASP A 31 -5.85 1.74 7.67
N ILE A 32 -5.91 2.64 6.68
CA ILE A 32 -5.09 3.85 6.61
C ILE A 32 -5.77 5.06 7.26
N GLY A 33 -7.06 4.93 7.61
CA GLY A 33 -7.79 5.99 8.31
C GLY A 33 -8.04 7.24 7.47
N ILE A 34 -7.97 7.13 6.14
CA ILE A 34 -8.30 8.23 5.23
C ILE A 34 -9.81 8.17 4.98
N PRO A 35 -10.59 9.21 5.33
CA PRO A 35 -11.99 9.29 4.94
C PRO A 35 -12.06 9.34 3.40
N ASP A 36 -12.94 8.52 2.80
CA ASP A 36 -13.12 8.33 1.34
C ASP A 36 -12.21 7.31 0.65
N SER A 37 -11.27 6.66 1.36
CA SER A 37 -10.38 5.64 0.77
C SER A 37 -10.91 4.21 0.86
N GLN A 38 -12.22 4.01 1.05
CA GLN A 38 -12.77 2.65 1.22
C GLN A 38 -12.59 1.77 -0.02
N ASN A 39 -12.56 2.39 -1.20
CA ASN A 39 -12.38 1.72 -2.49
C ASN A 39 -10.90 1.70 -2.91
N LEU A 40 -10.01 2.34 -2.16
CA LEU A 40 -8.59 2.32 -2.46
C LEU A 40 -7.95 1.06 -1.88
N ARG A 41 -7.08 0.45 -2.66
CA ARG A 41 -6.25 -0.69 -2.31
C ARG A 41 -4.80 -0.28 -2.40
N ILE A 42 -3.99 -0.81 -1.48
CA ILE A 42 -2.55 -0.62 -1.51
C ILE A 42 -1.91 -1.94 -1.89
N VAL A 43 -1.08 -1.88 -2.91
CA VAL A 43 -0.25 -2.98 -3.35
C VAL A 43 1.20 -2.62 -3.02
N PHE A 44 1.93 -3.51 -2.34
CA PHE A 44 3.31 -3.24 -1.99
C PHE A 44 4.21 -4.46 -2.21
N ARG A 45 5.49 -4.20 -2.48
CA ARG A 45 6.51 -5.24 -2.60
C ARG A 45 7.81 -4.84 -1.92
N HIS A 46 8.41 -5.80 -1.22
CA HIS A 46 9.70 -5.64 -0.58
C HIS A 46 10.80 -6.20 -1.50
N PHE A 47 11.75 -5.34 -1.88
CA PHE A 47 12.94 -5.68 -2.63
C PHE A 47 14.18 -5.41 -1.79
N ALA A 48 14.70 -6.45 -1.15
CA ALA A 48 15.86 -6.45 -0.26
C ALA A 48 15.78 -5.47 0.93
N THR A 49 15.89 -4.17 0.68
CA THR A 49 15.81 -3.09 1.68
C THR A 49 14.81 -1.99 1.30
N LEU A 50 14.23 -2.07 0.10
CA LEU A 50 13.32 -1.06 -0.45
C LEU A 50 11.90 -1.58 -0.49
N TYR A 51 10.95 -0.73 -0.11
CA TYR A 51 9.52 -0.99 -0.26
C TYR A 51 8.97 -0.16 -1.40
N PHE A 52 8.40 -0.82 -2.39
CA PHE A 52 7.65 -0.20 -3.47
C PHE A 52 6.17 -0.31 -3.14
N VAL A 53 5.46 0.81 -3.12
CA VAL A 53 4.06 0.90 -2.69
C VAL A 53 3.26 1.65 -3.75
N LEU A 54 2.17 1.04 -4.20
CA LEU A 54 1.21 1.62 -5.14
C LEU A 54 -0.15 1.72 -4.45
N VAL A 55 -0.84 2.83 -4.68
CA VAL A 55 -2.24 3.02 -4.28
C VAL A 55 -3.07 2.91 -5.55
N ILE A 56 -4.00 1.98 -5.59
CA ILE A 56 -4.84 1.68 -6.74
C ILE A 56 -6.31 1.77 -6.33
N ASP A 57 -7.18 2.01 -7.30
CA ASP A 57 -8.62 1.96 -7.10
C ASP A 57 -9.16 0.55 -7.37
N GLU A 58 -10.40 0.27 -6.95
CA GLU A 58 -11.09 -1.01 -7.17
C GLU A 58 -11.31 -1.37 -8.64
N ALA A 59 -11.17 -0.40 -9.55
CA ALA A 59 -11.22 -0.64 -10.98
C ALA A 59 -9.99 -1.39 -11.51
N GLU A 60 -8.85 -1.33 -10.79
CA GLU A 60 -7.60 -1.96 -11.20
C GLU A 60 -7.39 -3.31 -10.51
N SER A 61 -6.73 -4.24 -11.20
CA SER A 61 -6.41 -5.55 -10.63
C SER A 61 -5.17 -5.48 -9.75
N GLU A 62 -5.32 -5.82 -8.47
CA GLU A 62 -4.22 -5.90 -7.50
C GLU A 62 -3.10 -6.84 -7.98
N LEU A 63 -3.46 -7.97 -8.60
CA LEU A 63 -2.51 -8.95 -9.11
C LEU A 63 -1.78 -8.43 -10.35
N ALA A 64 -2.47 -7.71 -11.24
CA ALA A 64 -1.80 -7.08 -12.38
C ALA A 64 -0.83 -5.99 -11.93
N MET A 65 -1.15 -5.27 -10.86
CA MET A 65 -0.27 -4.25 -10.28
C MET A 65 0.90 -4.86 -9.53
N LEU A 66 0.71 -6.01 -8.88
CA LEU A 66 1.83 -6.80 -8.33
C LEU A 66 2.77 -7.29 -9.43
N ASP A 67 2.22 -7.74 -10.56
CA ASP A 67 3.00 -8.14 -11.73
C ASP A 67 3.69 -6.94 -12.41
N LEU A 68 3.07 -5.76 -12.38
CA LEU A 68 3.72 -4.52 -12.85
C LEU A 68 4.91 -4.12 -11.97
N ILE A 69 4.83 -4.38 -10.66
CA ILE A 69 5.93 -4.21 -9.71
C ILE A 69 6.91 -5.39 -9.77
N GLN A 70 6.82 -6.28 -10.77
CA GLN A 70 7.71 -7.42 -10.91
C GLN A 70 8.98 -7.04 -11.67
N VAL A 71 10.12 -7.22 -11.00
CA VAL A 71 11.43 -7.45 -11.63
C VAL A 71 11.73 -8.93 -11.53
#